data_AF-A0A7X6A9P9-F1
#
_entry.id   AF-A0A7X6A9P9-F1
#
_cell.length_a   1.000
_cell.length_b   1.000
_cell.length_c   1.000
_cell.angle_alpha   90.00
_cell.angle_beta   90.00
_cell.angle_gamma   90.00
#
_symmetry.space_group_name_H-M   'P 1'
#
loop_
_entity.id
_entity.type
_entity.pdbx_description
1 polymer ?
#
loop_
_entity_poly.entity_id
_entity_poly.type
_entity_poly.pdbx_seq_one_letter_code
_entity_poly.pdbx_strand_id
1 'polypeptide(L)'
;VDLIWVAWAAAAVMKIAQGSGTVAIITTSAIMAALIGDGAALPYHPLWIYLAIGFGSMMISWMNDSGFWVVCKLSGFTERETLRSWTLTLAVISLVGLVEVLIFSRLLPLAGN
;
A
#
# COMPACT_ATOMS: atom_id res chain seq x y z
N VAL A 1 -2.91 18.59 3.93
CA VAL A 1 -2.11 17.38 3.63
C VAL A 1 -3.07 16.36 3.05
N ASP A 2 -2.74 15.76 1.90
CA ASP A 2 -3.62 14.78 1.24
C ASP A 2 -3.54 13.43 1.97
N LEU A 3 -4.66 12.98 2.54
CA LEU A 3 -4.74 11.78 3.39
C LEU A 3 -4.45 10.50 2.62
N ILE A 4 -4.66 10.47 1.29
CA ILE A 4 -4.32 9.33 0.44
C ILE A 4 -2.82 9.06 0.49
N TRP A 5 -2.01 10.11 0.33
CA TRP A 5 -0.55 10.01 0.40
C TRP A 5 -0.07 9.56 1.78
N VAL A 6 -0.66 10.11 2.84
CA VAL A 6 -0.31 9.75 4.23
C VAL A 6 -0.61 8.28 4.49
N ALA A 7 -1.78 7.80 4.08
CA ALA A 7 -2.19 6.42 4.30
C ALA A 7 -1.31 5.43 3.52
N TRP A 8 -1.00 5.73 2.26
CA TRP A 8 -0.08 4.93 1.47
C TRP A 8 1.32 4.90 2.08
N ALA A 9 1.85 6.06 2.50
CA ALA A 9 3.19 6.15 3.09
C ALA A 9 3.27 5.40 4.42
N ALA A 10 2.25 5.53 5.26
CA ALA A 10 2.16 4.77 6.51
C ALA A 10 2.14 3.26 6.26
N ALA A 11 1.32 2.80 5.30
CA ALA A 11 1.26 1.38 4.93
C ALA A 11 2.60 0.87 4.36
N ALA A 12 3.27 1.67 3.53
CA ALA A 12 4.58 1.35 2.97
C ALA A 12 5.66 1.24 4.04
N VAL A 13 5.71 2.18 4.99
CA VAL A 13 6.65 2.13 6.12
C VAL A 13 6.38 0.88 6.99
N MET A 14 5.12 0.62 7.32
CA MET A 14 4.73 -0.58 8.09
C MET A 14 5.15 -1.85 7.36
N LYS A 15 4.87 -1.94 6.06
CA LYS A 15 5.24 -3.08 5.21
C LYS A 15 6.76 -3.29 5.21
N ILE A 16 7.55 -2.24 4.97
CA ILE A 16 9.01 -2.34 4.92
C ILE A 16 9.56 -2.81 6.26
N ALA A 17 9.03 -2.31 7.38
CA ALA A 17 9.51 -2.65 8.72
C ALA A 17 9.20 -4.10 9.12
N GLN A 18 7.96 -4.57 8.89
CA GLN A 18 7.49 -5.86 9.43
C GLN A 18 7.31 -6.99 8.40
N GLY A 19 7.36 -6.68 7.11
CA GLY A 19 7.27 -7.65 6.03
C GLY A 19 5.87 -8.16 5.69
N SER A 20 4.91 -8.23 6.62
CA SER A 20 3.54 -8.72 6.32
C SER A 20 2.65 -7.66 5.67
N GLY A 21 2.12 -7.96 4.48
CA GLY A 21 1.16 -7.10 3.77
C GLY A 21 -0.19 -6.99 4.49
N THR A 22 -0.75 -8.13 4.92
CA THR A 22 -2.03 -8.15 5.65
C THR A 22 -1.95 -7.36 6.96
N VAL A 23 -0.88 -7.53 7.73
CA VAL A 23 -0.71 -6.79 8.99
C VAL A 23 -0.51 -5.30 8.70
N ALA A 24 0.18 -4.94 7.62
CA ALA A 24 0.36 -3.53 7.25
C ALA A 24 -0.99 -2.89 6.88
N ILE A 25 -1.83 -3.60 6.12
CA ILE A 25 -3.19 -3.14 5.79
C ILE A 25 -4.01 -2.96 7.06
N ILE A 26 -4.11 -3.97 7.93
CA ILE A 26 -4.97 -3.91 9.11
C ILE A 26 -4.53 -2.81 10.07
N THR A 27 -3.22 -2.73 10.35
CA THR A 27 -2.69 -1.72 11.29
C THR A 27 -2.88 -0.31 10.75
N THR A 28 -2.51 -0.05 9.50
CA THR A 28 -2.68 1.30 8.92
C THR A 28 -4.16 1.65 8.76
N SER A 29 -5.02 0.70 8.41
CA SER A 29 -6.47 0.94 8.31
C SER A 29 -7.08 1.34 9.65
N ALA A 30 -6.67 0.70 10.75
CA ALA A 30 -7.13 1.06 12.09
C ALA A 30 -6.70 2.49 12.48
N ILE A 31 -5.45 2.88 12.18
CA ILE A 31 -4.93 4.23 12.43
C ILE A 31 -5.70 5.26 11.59
N MET A 32 -5.86 4.99 10.29
CA MET A 32 -6.52 5.91 9.37
C MET A 32 -8.02 6.05 9.65
N ALA A 33 -8.71 4.98 10.06
CA ALA A 33 -10.12 5.05 10.45
C ALA A 33 -10.34 6.04 11.61
N ALA A 34 -9.47 6.02 12.62
CA ALA A 34 -9.53 6.97 13.74
C ALA A 34 -9.27 8.43 13.29
N LEU A 35 -8.42 8.62 12.27
CA LEU A 35 -8.09 9.95 11.73
C LEU A 35 -9.17 10.53 10.81
N ILE A 36 -9.84 9.66 10.04
CA ILE A 36 -10.89 10.04 9.08
C ILE A 36 -12.20 10.40 9.79
N GLY A 37 -12.49 9.77 10.94
CA GLY A 37 -13.74 9.99 11.67
C GLY A 37 -14.96 9.53 10.87
N ASP A 38 -15.99 10.38 10.80
CA ASP A 38 -17.20 10.13 9.99
C ASP A 38 -16.99 10.32 8.48
N GLY A 39 -15.82 10.82 8.06
CA GLY A 39 -15.48 11.05 6.67
C GLY A 39 -16.22 12.24 6.02
N ALA A 40 -17.04 12.99 6.78
CA ALA A 40 -17.87 14.07 6.24
C ALA A 40 -17.07 15.27 5.71
N ALA A 41 -15.83 15.43 6.20
CA ALA A 41 -14.93 16.51 5.78
C ALA A 41 -14.07 16.16 4.54
N LEU A 42 -14.16 14.93 4.02
CA LEU A 42 -13.33 14.51 2.88
C LEU A 42 -13.96 14.96 1.55
N PRO A 43 -13.15 15.47 0.60
CA PRO A 43 -13.64 15.84 -0.73
C PRO A 43 -13.91 14.62 -1.65
N TYR A 44 -13.67 13.41 -1.15
CA TYR A 44 -13.79 12.15 -1.88
C TYR A 44 -14.20 11.03 -0.92
N HIS A 45 -14.71 9.92 -1.47
CA HIS A 45 -15.11 8.76 -0.68
C HIS A 45 -13.92 8.13 0.07
N PRO A 46 -14.04 7.74 1.35
CA PRO A 46 -12.96 7.13 2.15
C PRO A 46 -12.33 5.88 1.51
N LEU A 47 -13.04 5.20 0.61
CA LEU A 47 -12.53 4.08 -0.20
C LEU A 47 -11.17 4.37 -0.83
N TRP A 48 -10.96 5.58 -1.35
CA TRP A 48 -9.68 5.95 -1.98
C TRP A 48 -8.50 5.86 -1.01
N ILE A 49 -8.74 6.18 0.27
CA ILE A 49 -7.72 6.05 1.32
C ILE A 49 -7.42 4.57 1.57
N TYR A 50 -8.43 3.71 1.67
CA TYR A 50 -8.23 2.28 1.88
C TYR A 50 -7.56 1.58 0.69
N LEU A 51 -7.85 2.01 -0.54
CA LEU A 51 -7.12 1.56 -1.73
C LEU A 51 -5.65 1.98 -1.68
N ALA A 52 -5.36 3.21 -1.25
CA ALA A 52 -4.00 3.69 -1.06
C ALA A 52 -3.22 2.83 -0.05
N ILE A 53 -3.87 2.42 1.05
CA ILE A 53 -3.30 1.49 2.04
C ILE A 53 -2.98 0.14 1.40
N GLY A 54 -3.89 -0.40 0.59
CA GLY A 54 -3.70 -1.65 -0.15
C GLY A 54 -2.44 -1.60 -1.01
N PHE A 55 -2.31 -0.58 -1.87
CA PHE A 55 -1.12 -0.41 -2.70
C PHE A 55 0.15 -0.13 -1.89
N GLY A 56 0.07 0.66 -0.81
CA GLY A 56 1.20 0.93 0.08
C GLY A 56 1.73 -0.34 0.76
N SER A 57 0.84 -1.28 1.11
CA SER A 57 1.20 -2.56 1.73
C SER A 57 1.99 -3.51 0.82
N MET A 58 2.10 -3.19 -0.46
CA MET A 58 2.92 -3.94 -1.42
C MET A 58 4.34 -3.37 -1.54
N MET A 59 4.62 -2.20 -0.97
CA MET A 59 5.92 -1.55 -1.13
C MET A 59 7.06 -2.40 -0.58
N ILE A 60 8.06 -2.68 -1.42
CA ILE A 60 9.36 -3.28 -1.07
C ILE A 60 9.23 -4.53 -0.15
N SER A 61 9.26 -5.69 -0.77
CA SER A 61 9.37 -6.99 -0.09
C SER A 61 10.84 -7.41 0.00
N TRP A 62 11.34 -7.73 1.19
CA TRP A 62 12.73 -8.17 1.41
C TRP A 62 12.77 -9.30 2.44
N MET A 63 13.92 -9.59 3.04
CA MET A 63 14.13 -10.80 3.84
C MET A 63 13.20 -10.97 5.06
N ASN A 64 12.54 -9.90 5.52
CA ASN A 64 11.55 -9.96 6.60
C ASN A 64 10.14 -10.37 6.13
N ASP A 65 9.92 -10.51 4.82
CA ASP A 65 8.64 -10.87 4.20
C ASP A 65 8.63 -12.35 3.82
N SER A 66 7.64 -13.11 4.28
CA SER A 66 7.48 -14.52 3.90
C SER A 66 7.20 -14.68 2.40
N GLY A 67 6.51 -13.72 1.77
CA GLY A 67 6.26 -13.71 0.33
C GLY A 67 7.53 -13.62 -0.50
N PHE A 68 8.53 -12.88 -0.03
CA PHE A 68 9.86 -12.82 -0.67
C PHE A 68 10.50 -14.21 -0.74
N TRP A 69 10.46 -14.96 0.36
CA TRP A 69 11.06 -16.29 0.44
C TRP A 69 10.31 -17.32 -0.40
N VAL A 70 8.98 -17.26 -0.43
CA VAL A 70 8.18 -18.12 -1.31
C VAL A 70 8.59 -17.91 -2.78
N VAL A 71 8.68 -16.67 -3.24
CA VAL A 71 9.05 -16.37 -4.62
C VAL A 71 10.51 -16.77 -4.92
N CYS A 72 11.43 -16.46 -4.01
CA CYS A 72 12.85 -16.85 -4.13
C CYS A 72 13.00 -18.38 -4.29
N LYS A 73 12.37 -19.16 -3.42
CA LYS A 73 12.56 -20.62 -3.39
C LYS A 73 11.81 -21.34 -4.51
N LEU A 74 10.57 -20.96 -4.80
CA LEU A 74 9.79 -21.60 -5.86
C LEU A 74 10.30 -21.27 -7.26
N SER A 75 10.89 -20.09 -7.46
CA SER A 75 11.45 -19.68 -8.76
C SER A 75 12.89 -20.18 -8.97
N GLY A 76 13.55 -20.73 -7.94
CA GLY A 76 14.96 -21.11 -7.99
C GLY A 76 15.93 -19.92 -8.06
N PHE A 77 15.48 -18.73 -7.66
CA PHE A 77 16.29 -17.51 -7.69
C PHE A 77 17.22 -17.43 -6.48
N THR A 78 18.34 -16.74 -6.67
CA THR A 78 19.12 -16.20 -5.55
C THR A 78 18.38 -15.04 -4.87
N GLU A 79 18.77 -14.70 -3.64
CA GLU A 79 18.22 -13.54 -2.93
C GLU A 79 18.42 -12.24 -3.71
N ARG A 80 19.59 -12.06 -4.34
CA ARG A 80 19.91 -10.88 -5.15
C ARG A 80 19.02 -10.79 -6.39
N GLU A 81 18.75 -11.91 -7.07
CA GLU A 81 17.84 -11.93 -8.22
C GLU A 81 16.40 -11.65 -7.79
N THR A 82 15.98 -12.18 -6.64
CA THR A 82 14.65 -11.92 -6.08
C THR A 82 14.48 -10.45 -5.74
N LEU A 83 15.48 -9.83 -5.09
CA LEU A 83 15.47 -8.38 -4.82
C LEU A 83 15.40 -7.55 -6.12
N ARG A 84 16.06 -8.00 -7.18
CA ARG A 84 16.07 -7.27 -8.47
C ARG A 84 14.80 -7.46 -9.31
N SER A 85 14.03 -8.50 -9.06
CA SER A 85 12.83 -8.83 -9.82
C SER A 85 11.57 -8.58 -9.01
N TRP A 86 11.32 -9.40 -7.98
CA TRP A 86 10.15 -9.38 -7.13
C TRP A 86 9.98 -8.05 -6.39
N THR A 87 11.01 -7.61 -5.66
CA THR A 87 10.93 -6.39 -4.84
C THR A 87 10.72 -5.15 -5.71
N LEU A 88 11.42 -5.07 -6.84
CA LEU A 88 11.26 -4.00 -7.82
C LEU A 88 9.86 -4.00 -8.44
N THR A 89 9.36 -5.17 -8.84
CA THR A 89 8.00 -5.31 -9.41
C THR A 89 6.94 -4.84 -8.42
N LEU A 90 7.05 -5.26 -7.15
CA LEU A 90 6.14 -4.83 -6.10
C LEU A 90 6.22 -3.32 -5.81
N ALA A 91 7.43 -2.75 -5.81
CA ALA A 91 7.60 -1.30 -5.66
C ALA A 91 6.93 -0.54 -6.81
N VAL A 92 7.06 -1.02 -8.05
CA VAL A 92 6.39 -0.43 -9.22
C VAL A 92 4.87 -0.52 -9.07
N ILE A 93 4.32 -1.69 -8.71
CA ILE A 93 2.87 -1.86 -8.48
C ILE A 93 2.37 -0.89 -7.41
N SER A 94 3.11 -0.76 -6.30
CA SER A 94 2.76 0.14 -5.20
C SER A 94 2.73 1.61 -5.63
N LEU A 95 3.71 2.05 -6.42
CA LEU A 95 3.81 3.42 -6.90
C LEU A 95 2.79 3.73 -8.00
N VAL A 96 2.59 2.82 -8.94
CA VAL A 96 1.58 2.97 -10.00
C VAL A 96 0.18 3.05 -9.37
N GLY A 97 -0.14 2.15 -8.44
CA GLY A 97 -1.43 2.17 -7.75
C GLY A 97 -1.67 3.45 -6.94
N LEU A 98 -0.63 4.04 -6.35
CA LEU A 98 -0.74 5.35 -5.72
C LEU A 98 -1.09 6.45 -6.71
N VAL A 99 -0.40 6.49 -7.85
CA VAL A 99 -0.69 7.46 -8.91
C VAL A 99 -2.12 7.28 -9.43
N GLU A 100 -2.54 6.04 -9.66
CA GLU A 100 -3.93 5.71 -10.05
C GLU A 100 -4.92 6.24 -9.02
N VAL A 101 -4.76 5.90 -7.74
CA VAL A 101 -5.67 6.34 -6.66
C VAL A 101 -5.74 7.87 -6.57
N LEU A 102 -4.64 8.59 -6.76
CA LEU A 102 -4.63 10.05 -6.73
C LEU A 102 -5.32 10.69 -7.92
N ILE A 103 -5.19 10.09 -9.10
CA ILE A 103 -5.86 10.57 -10.31
C ILE A 103 -7.35 10.27 -10.19
N PHE A 104 -7.71 9.03 -9.90
CA PHE A 104 -9.11 8.62 -9.84
C PHE A 104 -9.87 9.23 -8.68
N SER A 105 -9.25 9.52 -7.53
CA SER A 105 -9.95 10.24 -6.44
C SER A 105 -10.36 11.67 -6.83
N ARG A 106 -9.70 12.27 -7.81
CA ARG A 106 -10.02 13.61 -8.34
C ARG A 106 -11.01 13.55 -9.50
N LEU A 107 -10.87 12.56 -10.39
CA LEU A 107 -11.75 12.40 -11.55
C LEU A 107 -13.10 11.77 -11.17
N LEU A 108 -13.08 10.82 -10.26
CA LEU A 108 -14.22 10.07 -9.75
C LEU A 108 -14.17 10.11 -8.22
N PRO A 109 -14.46 11.27 -7.59
CA PRO A 109 -14.40 11.38 -6.14
C PRO A 109 -15.33 10.39 -5.43
N LEU A 110 -16.39 9.92 -6.11
CA LEU A 110 -17.41 9.01 -5.56
C LEU A 110 -18.01 9.52 -4.25
N ALA A 111 -17.86 10.82 -3.97
CA ALA A 111 -18.55 11.50 -2.89
C ALA A 111 -20.03 11.54 -3.28
N GLY A 112 -20.82 10.62 -2.72
CA GLY A 112 -22.27 10.66 -2.81
C GLY A 112 -22.82 11.83 -2.01
N ASN A 113 -23.87 12.45 -2.55
CA ASN A 113 -24.60 13.60 -2.01
C ASN A 113 -24.92 13.51 -0.51
#